data_AF-A0A961WIY5-F1
#
_entry.id   AF-A0A961WIY5-F1
#
_cell.length_a   1.000
_cell.length_b   1.000
_cell.length_c   1.000
_cell.angle_alpha   90.00
_cell.angle_beta   90.00
_cell.angle_gamma   90.00
#
_symmetry.space_group_name_H-M   'P 1'
#
loop_
_entity.id
_entity.type
_entity.pdbx_description
1 polymer ?
#
loop_
_entity_poly.entity_id
_entity_poly.type
_entity_poly.pdbx_seq_one_letter_code
_entity_poly.pdbx_strand_id
1 'polypeptide(L)' 'VEYGVDFKRVMSGRLNLGIADGWLKADGEQIYTASDLKVGLSKEKAS' A
#
# COMPACT_ATOMS: atom_id res chain seq x y z
N VAL A 1 -15.32 -7.70 -5.92
CA VAL A 1 -14.44 -6.89 -5.04
C VAL A 1 -13.18 -6.59 -5.80
N GLU A 2 -12.80 -5.32 -5.89
CA GLU A 2 -11.58 -4.86 -6.56
C GLU A 2 -10.74 -4.03 -5.58
N TYR A 3 -9.42 -4.13 -5.72
CA TYR A 3 -8.46 -3.34 -4.93
C TYR A 3 -7.59 -2.55 -5.89
N GLY A 4 -7.46 -1.26 -5.64
CA GLY A 4 -6.48 -0.41 -6.31
C GLY A 4 -5.47 0.11 -5.33
N VAL A 5 -4.22 0.23 -5.80
CA VAL A 5 -3.12 0.84 -5.05
C VAL A 5 -2.37 1.75 -6.00
N ASP A 6 -2.36 3.04 -5.67
CA ASP A 6 -1.72 4.09 -6.43
C ASP A 6 -0.43 4.52 -5.70
N PHE A 7 0.72 4.14 -6.27
CA PHE A 7 2.02 4.42 -5.65
C PHE A 7 2.38 5.91 -5.74
N LYS A 8 2.53 6.56 -4.59
CA LYS A 8 3.02 7.94 -4.47
C LYS A 8 4.54 8.00 -4.48
N ARG A 9 5.19 7.10 -3.73
CA ARG A 9 6.64 7.07 -3.59
C ARG A 9 7.14 5.67 -3.29
N VAL A 10 8.20 5.24 -3.98
CA VAL A 10 8.91 4.00 -3.69
C VAL A 10 10.38 4.34 -3.45
N MET A 11 10.91 3.88 -2.33
CA MET A 11 12.30 4.11 -1.94
C MET A 11 12.98 2.77 -1.73
N SER A 12 14.12 2.58 -2.39
CA SER A 12 14.97 1.40 -2.24
C SER A 12 16.30 1.80 -1.64
N GLY A 13 16.83 0.98 -0.73
CA GLY A 13 18.07 1.28 -0.02
C GLY A 13 18.31 0.32 1.14
N ARG A 14 18.80 0.84 2.28
CA ARG A 14 18.99 0.05 3.50
C ARG A 14 17.67 -0.54 4.03
N LEU A 15 16.57 0.19 3.85
CA LEU A 15 15.19 -0.25 4.11
C LEU A 15 14.36 0.08 2.87
N ASN A 16 13.62 -0.89 2.34
CA ASN A 16 12.69 -0.61 1.25
C ASN A 16 11.39 -0.08 1.84
N LEU A 17 10.92 1.07 1.37
CA LEU A 17 9.70 1.73 1.84
C LEU A 17 8.81 2.10 0.64
N GLY A 18 7.55 1.70 0.68
CA GLY A 18 6.51 2.14 -0.23
C GLY A 18 5.53 3.08 0.48
N ILE A 19 5.13 4.15 -0.21
CA ILE A 19 4.03 5.03 0.16
C ILE A 19 3.00 5.02 -0.97
N ALA A 20 1.74 4.75 -0.66
CA ALA A 20 0.67 4.66 -1.64
C ALA A 20 -0.68 5.10 -1.07
N ASP A 21 -1.62 5.39 -1.96
CA ASP A 21 -3.04 5.44 -1.62
C ASP A 21 -3.71 4.15 -2.11
N GLY A 22 -4.71 3.68 -1.38
CA GLY A 22 -5.45 2.46 -1.70
C GLY A 22 -6.94 2.73 -1.75
N TRP A 23 -7.65 1.89 -2.51
CA TRP A 23 -9.10 1.89 -2.54
C TRP A 23 -9.65 0.49 -2.76
N LEU A 24 -10.89 0.28 -2.32
CA LEU A 24 -11.62 -0.97 -2.48
C LEU A 24 -12.97 -0.70 -3.11
N LYS A 25 -13.30 -1.44 -4.17
CA LYS A 25 -14.65 -1.47 -4.73
C LYS A 25 -15.38 -2.75 -4.39
N ALA A 26 -16.64 -2.64 -4.02
CA ALA A 26 -17.60 -3.74 -3.96
C ALA A 26 -18.70 -3.44 -4.99
N ASP A 27 -19.06 -4.43 -5.79
CA ASP A 27 -20.14 -4.31 -6.79
C ASP A 27 -20.02 -3.10 -7.73
N GLY A 28 -18.78 -2.71 -8.06
CA GLY A 28 -18.47 -1.58 -8.94
C GLY A 28 -18.40 -0.22 -8.24
N GLU A 29 -18.82 -0.12 -6.98
CA GLU A 29 -18.78 1.11 -6.18
C GLU A 29 -17.60 1.11 -5.22
N GLN A 30 -16.91 2.25 -5.11
CA GLN A 30 -15.76 2.41 -4.21
C GLN A 30 -16.25 2.66 -2.78
N ILE A 31 -16.03 1.68 -1.90
CA ILE A 31 -16.56 1.68 -0.54
C ILE A 31 -15.50 1.98 0.53
N TYR A 32 -14.22 1.79 0.23
CA TYR A 32 -13.13 2.17 1.12
C TYR A 32 -12.03 2.93 0.40
N THR A 33 -11.42 3.86 1.14
CA THR A 33 -10.24 4.61 0.75
C THR A 33 -9.22 4.55 1.88
N ALA A 34 -7.94 4.54 1.52
CA ALA A 34 -6.84 4.56 2.46
C ALA A 34 -5.77 5.50 1.92
N SER A 35 -5.48 6.57 2.66
CA SER A 35 -4.49 7.57 2.26
C SER A 35 -3.17 7.33 3.00
N ASP A 36 -2.06 7.59 2.32
CA ASP A 36 -0.70 7.56 2.87
C ASP A 36 -0.35 6.24 3.56
N LEU A 37 -0.73 5.11 2.95
CA LEU A 37 -0.29 3.77 3.35
C LEU A 37 1.24 3.71 3.29
N LYS A 38 1.88 3.26 4.37
CA LYS A 38 3.34 3.11 4.48
C LYS A 38 3.71 1.66 4.75
N VAL A 39 4.46 1.06 3.83
CA VAL A 39 4.87 -0.34 3.93
C VAL A 39 6.38 -0.44 3.84
N GLY A 40 7.01 -0.98 4.88
CA GLY A 40 8.45 -1.24 4.92
C GLY A 40 8.74 -2.73 4.76
N LEU A 41 9.69 -3.11 3.89
CA LEU A 41 10.17 -4.49 3.81
C LEU A 41 11.33 -4.68 4.79
N SER A 42 11.14 -5.54 5.79
CA SER A 42 12.19 -5.94 6.72
C SER A 42 12.85 -7.25 6.28
N LYS A 43 14.18 -7.31 6.32
CA LYS A 43 14.96 -8.53 6.01
C LYS A 43 15.23 -9.33 7.29
N GLU A 44 14.18 -9.75 7.99
CA GLU A 44 14.23 -10.85 8.98
C GLU A 44 12.80 -11.18 9.44
N LYS A 45 12.53 -12.48 9.68
CA LYS A 45 11.25 -12.94 10.22
C LYS A 45 10.99 -12.18 11.51
N ALA A 46 9.83 -11.52 11.59
CA ALA A 46 9.26 -11.10 12.87
C ALA A 46 9.26 -12.34 13.78
N SER A 47 10.19 -12.34 14.73
CA SER A 47 10.22 -13.25 15.87
C SER A 47 9.55 -12.55 17.03
#